data_AF-A0A060YGW0-F1
#
_entry.id   AF-A0A060YGW0-F1
#
_cell.length_a   1.000
_cell.length_b   1.000
_cell.length_c   1.000
_cell.angle_alpha   90.00
_cell.angle_beta   90.00
_cell.angle_gamma   90.00
#
_symmetry.space_group_name_H-M   'P 1'
#
loop_
_entity.id
_entity.type
_entity.pdbx_description
1 polymer ?
#
loop_
_entity_poly.entity_id
_entity_poly.type
_entity_poly.pdbx_seq_one_letter_code
_entity_poly.pdbx_strand_id
1 'polypeptide(L)'
;MEWYQDYPHIGYNLDGKKIFKPIRNKDELDEFLDKMENPDYWRTVHDKMTASDIRLTDEQVDLVHRLQKGQFGDVNFNEYEPSVDFFTNEVMIHPVTNRPQDKRSFIPSLIEKEKVSKLVHAIKMGWIKPRKPKETTPQYYDLWAKEDPNAILGRHKMHVPAPKMRLPGHEESYNPPPEYLLTEEERLVWEQQDAEDRKLPFLPQKHSCLRAVPAFSRFIHERFERCLDLYLCPRQRKMRVNVNPEDLIPKLPKPKDLQPFPTTMSLVYRGHTSLVRCISASPTGQWLVSGMC
;
A
#
# COMPACT_ATOMS: atom_id res chain seq x y z
N MET A 1 -22.13 -23.37 62.48
CA MET A 1 -22.56 -24.36 63.50
C MET A 1 -23.98 -23.98 63.90
N GLU A 2 -24.96 -24.34 63.07
CA GLU A 2 -26.36 -23.93 63.27
C GLU A 2 -27.04 -24.74 64.39
N TRP A 3 -26.63 -26.00 64.57
CA TRP A 3 -27.22 -26.92 65.56
C TRP A 3 -27.04 -26.52 67.03
N TYR A 4 -26.09 -25.65 67.37
CA TYR A 4 -25.83 -25.20 68.75
C TYR A 4 -26.26 -23.74 68.97
N GLN A 5 -27.03 -23.13 68.07
CA GLN A 5 -27.47 -21.73 68.19
C GLN A 5 -28.30 -21.50 69.46
N ASP A 6 -29.30 -22.34 69.71
CA ASP A 6 -30.23 -22.22 70.85
C ASP A 6 -29.66 -22.73 72.18
N TYR A 7 -28.46 -23.33 72.18
CA TYR A 7 -27.84 -23.92 73.37
C TYR A 7 -26.73 -23.01 73.94
N PRO A 8 -26.53 -22.98 75.28
CA PRO A 8 -25.53 -22.13 75.93
C PRO A 8 -24.08 -22.67 75.83
N HIS A 9 -23.88 -23.77 75.09
CA HIS A 9 -22.59 -24.45 74.93
C HIS A 9 -22.41 -24.86 73.47
N ILE A 10 -21.16 -25.04 73.05
CA ILE A 10 -20.79 -25.48 71.70
C ILE A 10 -20.00 -26.76 71.83
N GLY A 11 -20.68 -27.89 71.66
CA GLY A 11 -20.04 -29.21 71.76
C GLY A 11 -19.45 -29.52 73.14
N TYR A 12 -18.63 -30.56 73.16
CA TYR A 12 -18.00 -31.10 74.36
C TYR A 12 -16.51 -31.27 74.14
N ASN A 13 -15.71 -31.04 75.17
CA ASN A 13 -14.28 -31.37 75.18
C ASN A 13 -14.08 -32.89 75.18
N LEU A 14 -12.85 -33.34 74.92
CA LEU A 14 -12.47 -34.75 74.89
C LEU A 14 -12.89 -35.53 76.16
N ASP A 15 -12.90 -34.87 77.33
CA ASP A 15 -13.35 -35.42 78.61
C ASP A 15 -14.88 -35.38 78.84
N GLY A 16 -15.67 -35.06 77.80
CA GLY A 16 -17.13 -35.02 77.87
C GLY A 16 -17.70 -33.81 78.63
N LYS A 17 -16.89 -32.79 78.94
CA LYS A 17 -17.34 -31.55 79.59
C LYS A 17 -17.85 -30.55 78.55
N LYS A 18 -18.96 -29.86 78.86
CA LYS A 18 -19.57 -28.84 77.98
C LYS A 18 -18.62 -27.65 77.80
N ILE A 19 -18.40 -27.24 76.56
CA ILE A 19 -17.65 -26.01 76.24
C ILE A 19 -18.66 -24.87 76.20
N PHE A 20 -18.67 -24.03 77.23
CA PHE A 20 -19.62 -22.92 77.31
C PHE A 20 -19.27 -21.83 76.30
N LYS A 21 -20.30 -21.24 75.70
CA LYS A 21 -20.14 -20.01 74.92
C LYS A 21 -19.61 -18.89 75.83
N PRO A 22 -18.83 -17.93 75.31
CA PRO A 22 -18.45 -16.77 76.09
C PRO A 22 -19.71 -16.08 76.64
N ILE A 23 -19.66 -15.67 77.91
CA ILE A 23 -20.82 -15.19 78.70
C ILE A 23 -21.51 -13.96 78.09
N ARG A 24 -20.80 -13.24 77.20
CA ARG A 24 -21.27 -12.05 76.52
C ARG A 24 -21.43 -12.35 75.03
N ASN A 25 -22.66 -12.66 74.62
CA ASN A 25 -23.02 -12.60 73.20
C ASN A 25 -22.97 -11.11 72.82
N LYS A 26 -22.17 -10.75 71.82
CA LYS A 26 -22.11 -9.36 71.34
C LYS A 26 -23.46 -9.03 70.70
N ASP A 27 -24.08 -7.92 71.11
CA ASP A 27 -25.29 -7.42 70.44
C ASP A 27 -24.93 -6.95 69.02
N GLU A 28 -25.90 -6.91 68.11
CA GLU A 28 -25.69 -6.43 66.73
C GLU A 28 -25.09 -5.01 66.69
N LEU A 29 -25.38 -4.22 67.74
CA LEU A 29 -24.81 -2.89 67.92
C LEU A 29 -23.33 -2.93 68.34
N ASP A 30 -22.96 -3.86 69.22
CA ASP A 30 -21.56 -4.06 69.68
C ASP A 30 -20.70 -4.61 68.52
N GLU A 31 -21.23 -5.50 67.68
CA GLU A 31 -20.53 -5.97 66.46
C GLU A 31 -20.35 -4.84 65.45
N PHE A 32 -21.35 -3.97 65.30
CA PHE A 32 -21.27 -2.80 64.44
C PHE A 32 -20.23 -1.78 64.94
N LEU A 33 -20.19 -1.53 66.25
CA LEU A 33 -19.19 -0.67 66.88
C LEU A 33 -17.77 -1.26 66.76
N ASP A 34 -17.61 -2.56 67.00
CA ASP A 34 -16.34 -3.27 66.78
C ASP A 34 -15.85 -3.11 65.34
N LYS A 35 -16.76 -3.13 64.36
CA LYS A 35 -16.42 -2.95 62.93
C LYS A 35 -16.01 -1.51 62.57
N MET A 36 -16.49 -0.50 63.30
CA MET A 36 -16.18 0.91 63.03
C MET A 36 -15.00 1.44 63.85
N GLU A 37 -14.88 1.04 65.11
CA GLU A 37 -13.93 1.66 66.06
C GLU A 37 -12.68 0.81 66.32
N ASN A 38 -12.71 -0.51 66.11
CA ASN A 38 -11.57 -1.37 66.42
C ASN A 38 -10.57 -1.46 65.22
N PRO A 39 -9.34 -0.93 65.36
CA PRO A 39 -8.35 -0.97 64.28
C PRO A 39 -7.86 -2.40 63.95
N ASP A 40 -8.03 -3.35 64.87
CA ASP A 40 -7.62 -4.75 64.73
C ASP A 40 -8.76 -5.68 64.26
N TYR A 41 -9.96 -5.16 63.97
CA TYR A 41 -11.12 -5.98 63.58
C TYR A 41 -10.86 -6.86 62.34
N TRP A 42 -10.06 -6.37 61.39
CA TRP A 42 -9.67 -7.14 60.21
C TRP A 42 -8.68 -8.29 60.52
N ARG A 43 -8.06 -8.29 61.70
CA ARG A 43 -7.12 -9.32 62.20
C ARG A 43 -7.82 -10.38 63.05
N THR A 44 -9.08 -10.19 63.41
CA THR A 44 -9.82 -11.15 64.23
C THR A 44 -10.51 -12.19 63.37
N VAL A 45 -10.32 -13.45 63.71
CA VAL A 45 -10.93 -14.61 63.04
C VAL A 45 -11.85 -15.31 64.03
N HIS A 46 -13.09 -15.57 63.60
CA HIS A 46 -14.08 -16.24 64.43
C HIS A 46 -13.81 -17.75 64.48
N ASP A 47 -13.47 -18.28 65.65
CA ASP A 47 -13.27 -19.71 65.84
C ASP A 47 -14.61 -20.43 65.99
N LYS A 48 -14.92 -21.32 65.04
CA LYS A 48 -16.18 -22.06 64.99
C LYS A 48 -16.33 -23.07 66.12
N MET A 49 -15.23 -23.49 66.77
CA MET A 49 -15.27 -24.51 67.83
C MET A 49 -15.57 -23.91 69.20
N THR A 50 -14.97 -22.77 69.53
CA THR A 50 -15.17 -22.09 70.82
C THR A 50 -16.14 -20.91 70.75
N ALA A 51 -16.54 -20.48 69.54
CA ALA A 51 -17.28 -19.25 69.24
C ALA A 51 -16.69 -17.99 69.89
N SER A 52 -15.36 -18.00 70.06
CA SER A 52 -14.60 -16.83 70.48
C SER A 52 -13.89 -16.22 69.28
N ASP A 53 -13.74 -14.90 69.30
CA ASP A 53 -12.96 -14.19 68.29
C ASP A 53 -11.48 -14.23 68.67
N ILE A 54 -10.66 -14.89 67.85
CA ILE A 54 -9.22 -15.01 68.08
C ILE A 54 -8.51 -13.97 67.23
N ARG A 55 -7.66 -13.15 67.86
CA ARG A 55 -6.80 -12.19 67.14
C ARG A 55 -5.56 -12.89 66.60
N LEU A 56 -5.29 -12.74 65.29
CA LEU A 56 -4.06 -13.24 64.68
C LEU A 56 -2.84 -12.47 65.21
N THR A 57 -1.73 -13.18 65.42
CA THR A 57 -0.44 -12.55 65.76
C THR A 57 0.19 -11.91 64.52
N ASP A 58 1.08 -10.94 64.72
CA ASP A 58 1.73 -10.24 63.60
C ASP A 58 2.53 -11.21 62.70
N GLU A 59 3.16 -12.25 63.28
CA GLU A 59 3.87 -13.30 62.54
C GLU A 59 2.93 -14.10 61.62
N GLN A 60 1.71 -14.39 62.09
CA GLN A 60 0.71 -15.12 61.32
C GLN A 60 0.17 -14.26 60.17
N VAL A 61 -0.03 -12.96 60.42
CA VAL A 61 -0.44 -12.01 59.38
C VAL A 61 0.64 -11.83 58.32
N ASP A 62 1.91 -11.71 58.73
CA ASP A 62 3.05 -11.63 57.82
C ASP A 62 3.19 -12.89 56.97
N LEU A 63 2.99 -14.07 57.55
CA LEU A 63 2.97 -15.33 56.82
C LEU A 63 1.87 -15.34 55.75
N VAL A 64 0.65 -14.91 56.10
CA VAL A 64 -0.47 -14.82 55.16
C VAL A 64 -0.16 -13.85 54.02
N HIS A 65 0.43 -12.69 54.32
CA HIS A 65 0.83 -11.72 53.29
C HIS A 65 1.93 -12.26 52.36
N ARG A 66 2.90 -13.00 52.89
CA ARG A 66 3.93 -13.66 52.07
C ARG A 66 3.33 -14.72 51.15
N LEU A 67 2.47 -15.57 51.69
CA LEU A 67 1.76 -16.59 50.90
C LEU A 67 0.88 -15.98 49.81
N GLN A 68 0.14 -14.90 50.11
CA GLN A 68 -0.65 -14.17 49.11
C GLN A 68 0.22 -13.56 47.99
N LYS A 69 1.43 -13.10 48.33
CA LYS A 69 2.41 -12.58 47.35
C LYS A 69 3.19 -13.67 46.62
N GLY A 70 2.91 -14.95 46.90
CA GLY A 70 3.64 -16.09 46.33
C GLY A 70 5.08 -16.25 46.85
N GLN A 71 5.42 -15.62 47.98
CA GLN A 71 6.72 -15.74 48.64
C GLN A 71 6.77 -16.97 49.56
N PHE A 72 7.97 -17.44 49.85
CA PHE A 72 8.18 -18.56 50.76
C PHE A 72 7.74 -18.22 52.19
N GLY A 73 7.17 -19.21 52.89
CA GLY A 73 6.69 -19.05 54.26
C GLY A 73 7.81 -18.91 55.28
N ASP A 74 8.96 -19.53 55.04
CA ASP A 74 10.16 -19.37 55.85
C ASP A 74 10.95 -18.13 55.40
N VAL A 75 11.33 -17.28 56.37
CA VAL A 75 12.10 -16.05 56.14
C VAL A 75 13.51 -16.37 55.64
N ASN A 76 14.06 -17.51 56.08
CA ASN A 76 15.46 -17.86 55.86
C ASN A 76 15.67 -18.73 54.62
N PHE A 77 14.62 -19.03 53.86
CA PHE A 77 14.72 -19.89 52.70
C PHE A 77 15.41 -19.16 51.54
N ASN A 78 16.52 -19.70 51.06
CA ASN A 78 17.23 -19.19 49.90
C ASN A 78 16.75 -19.88 48.62
N GLU A 79 16.06 -19.15 47.75
CA GLU A 79 15.55 -19.69 46.48
C GLU A 79 16.66 -20.05 45.48
N TYR A 80 17.77 -19.30 45.53
CA TYR A 80 18.84 -19.38 44.54
C TYR A 80 20.10 -19.99 45.14
N GLU A 81 19.96 -21.17 45.75
CA GLU A 81 21.13 -21.93 46.17
C GLU A 81 21.95 -22.40 44.95
N PRO A 82 23.28 -22.30 44.99
CA PRO A 82 24.12 -22.78 43.91
C PRO A 82 23.97 -24.30 43.78
N SER A 83 23.79 -24.79 42.54
CA SER A 83 23.70 -26.22 42.27
C SER A 83 25.04 -26.89 42.58
N VAL A 84 25.11 -27.57 43.72
CA VAL A 84 26.29 -28.35 44.10
C VAL A 84 26.32 -29.62 43.28
N ASP A 85 27.31 -29.75 42.39
CA ASP A 85 27.54 -30.99 41.67
C ASP A 85 28.19 -32.02 42.61
N PHE A 86 27.37 -32.94 43.13
CA PHE A 86 27.81 -33.98 44.05
C PHE A 86 28.21 -35.29 43.35
N PHE A 87 28.00 -35.42 42.03
CA PHE A 87 28.15 -36.70 41.34
C PHE A 87 28.98 -36.61 40.06
N THR A 88 28.81 -35.57 39.24
CA THR A 88 29.46 -35.51 37.92
C THR A 88 30.92 -35.05 37.95
N ASN A 89 31.44 -34.68 39.12
CA ASN A 89 32.87 -34.41 39.33
C ASN A 89 33.75 -35.64 39.07
N GLU A 90 33.23 -36.85 39.26
CA GLU A 90 33.96 -38.11 39.01
C GLU A 90 33.66 -38.65 37.60
N VAL A 91 34.68 -38.70 36.75
CA VAL A 91 34.53 -39.16 35.36
C VAL A 91 34.58 -40.68 35.26
N MET A 92 33.55 -41.27 34.66
CA MET A 92 33.46 -42.72 34.44
C MET A 92 34.32 -43.18 33.25
N ILE A 93 35.22 -44.14 33.50
CA ILE A 93 36.12 -44.71 32.49
C ILE A 93 35.39 -45.70 31.55
N HIS A 94 34.36 -46.37 32.07
CA HIS A 94 33.61 -47.40 31.34
C HIS A 94 32.20 -46.91 30.98
N PRO A 95 31.62 -47.41 29.87
CA PRO A 95 30.22 -47.15 29.57
C PRO A 95 29.33 -47.78 30.64
N VAL A 96 28.18 -47.15 30.90
CA VAL A 96 27.18 -47.61 31.88
C VAL A 96 26.72 -49.04 31.61
N THR A 97 26.70 -49.48 30.34
CA THR A 97 26.32 -50.85 29.96
C THR A 97 27.31 -51.48 29.00
N ASN A 98 27.74 -52.71 29.29
CA ASN A 98 28.56 -53.53 28.40
C ASN A 98 27.70 -54.42 27.48
N ARG A 99 26.75 -53.83 26.75
CA ARG A 99 25.95 -54.57 25.76
C ARG A 99 26.79 -54.82 24.51
N PRO A 100 26.84 -56.05 23.97
CA PRO A 100 27.55 -56.33 22.73
C PRO A 100 26.92 -55.55 21.57
N GLN A 101 27.74 -55.12 20.62
CA GLN A 101 27.27 -54.40 19.44
C GLN A 101 26.52 -55.33 18.48
N ASP A 102 25.46 -54.80 17.85
CA ASP A 102 24.69 -55.54 16.87
C ASP A 102 25.48 -55.73 15.56
N LYS A 103 25.27 -56.88 14.90
CA LYS A 103 25.89 -57.18 13.59
C LYS A 103 25.56 -56.14 12.51
N ARG A 104 24.38 -55.51 12.58
CA ARG A 104 23.92 -54.49 11.62
C ARG A 104 24.77 -53.21 11.64
N SER A 105 25.50 -52.94 12.72
CA SER A 105 26.40 -51.79 12.81
C SER A 105 27.64 -51.96 11.94
N PHE A 106 27.96 -53.21 11.55
CA PHE A 106 29.17 -53.54 10.78
C PHE A 106 28.88 -54.00 9.35
N ILE A 107 27.63 -54.31 9.00
CA ILE A 107 27.22 -54.82 7.69
C ILE A 107 26.44 -53.74 6.93
N PRO A 108 26.53 -53.68 5.58
CA PRO A 108 25.68 -52.82 4.78
C PRO A 108 24.20 -52.93 5.12
N SER A 109 23.49 -51.81 5.05
CA SER A 109 22.15 -51.73 5.61
C SER A 109 21.14 -52.55 4.80
N LEU A 110 20.41 -53.45 5.48
CA LEU A 110 19.42 -54.31 4.84
C LEU A 110 18.19 -53.53 4.36
N ILE A 111 17.87 -52.42 5.03
CA ILE A 111 16.77 -51.53 4.67
C ILE A 111 17.06 -50.84 3.34
N GLU A 112 18.29 -50.40 3.13
CA GLU A 112 18.71 -49.80 1.86
C GLU A 112 18.69 -50.83 0.74
N LYS A 113 19.16 -52.05 0.99
CA LYS A 113 19.03 -53.16 0.04
C LYS A 113 17.57 -53.39 -0.39
N GLU A 114 16.62 -53.36 0.55
CA GLU A 114 15.20 -53.51 0.23
C GLU A 114 14.69 -52.35 -0.64
N LYS A 115 15.07 -51.11 -0.32
CA LYS A 115 14.70 -49.92 -1.12
C LYS A 115 15.27 -49.98 -2.52
N VAL A 116 16.55 -50.36 -2.67
CA VAL A 116 17.19 -50.56 -3.97
C VAL A 116 16.46 -51.65 -4.76
N SER A 117 16.08 -52.76 -4.12
CA SER A 117 15.29 -53.82 -4.77
C SER A 117 13.93 -53.31 -5.28
N LYS A 118 13.24 -52.46 -4.51
CA LYS A 118 11.98 -51.82 -4.95
C LYS A 118 12.20 -50.89 -6.16
N LEU A 119 13.26 -50.09 -6.15
CA LEU A 119 13.62 -49.22 -7.27
C LEU A 119 13.98 -50.04 -8.53
N VAL A 120 14.75 -51.11 -8.38
CA VAL A 120 15.08 -52.03 -9.48
C VAL A 120 13.80 -52.66 -10.04
N HIS A 121 12.86 -53.07 -9.18
CA HIS A 121 11.56 -53.59 -9.61
C HIS A 121 10.75 -52.54 -10.38
N ALA A 122 10.69 -51.30 -9.90
CA ALA A 122 10.00 -50.19 -10.57
C ALA A 122 10.64 -49.82 -11.91
N ILE A 123 11.97 -49.94 -12.03
CA ILE A 123 12.69 -49.77 -13.30
C ILE A 123 12.34 -50.93 -14.25
N LYS A 124 12.32 -52.18 -13.77
CA LYS A 124 11.98 -53.36 -14.56
C LYS A 124 10.54 -53.34 -15.08
N MET A 125 9.61 -52.85 -14.27
CA MET A 125 8.20 -52.62 -14.66
C MET A 125 8.02 -51.38 -15.55
N GLY A 126 9.07 -50.57 -15.76
CA GLY A 126 9.04 -49.40 -16.63
C GLY A 126 8.39 -48.15 -16.04
N TRP A 127 8.02 -48.17 -14.75
CA TRP A 127 7.47 -47.01 -14.04
C TRP A 127 8.50 -45.90 -13.86
N ILE A 128 9.76 -46.28 -13.65
CA ILE A 128 10.89 -45.35 -13.53
C ILE A 128 11.83 -45.55 -14.71
N LYS A 129 12.07 -44.48 -15.46
CA LYS A 129 13.09 -44.43 -16.52
C LYS A 129 14.34 -43.73 -15.96
N PRO A 130 15.48 -44.43 -15.79
CA PRO A 130 16.64 -43.90 -15.07
C PRO A 130 17.35 -42.74 -15.78
N ARG A 131 17.22 -42.63 -17.11
CA ARG A 131 17.72 -41.50 -17.89
C ARG A 131 16.64 -41.06 -18.88
N LYS A 132 15.83 -40.07 -18.50
CA LYS A 132 15.05 -39.31 -19.50
C LYS A 132 16.04 -38.37 -20.20
N PRO A 133 16.18 -38.40 -21.54
CA PRO A 133 16.95 -37.37 -22.23
C PRO A 133 16.32 -36.02 -21.89
N LYS A 134 17.14 -35.07 -21.41
CA LYS A 134 16.66 -33.70 -21.21
C LYS A 134 16.32 -33.15 -22.58
N GLU A 135 15.12 -32.63 -22.79
CA GLU A 135 14.81 -31.89 -24.01
C GLU A 135 15.66 -30.62 -23.99
N THR A 136 16.71 -30.60 -24.82
CA THR A 136 17.70 -29.51 -24.88
C THR A 136 17.26 -28.38 -25.80
N THR A 137 16.23 -28.60 -26.62
CA THR A 137 15.75 -27.61 -27.58
C THR A 137 14.42 -27.03 -27.09
N PRO A 138 14.31 -25.71 -26.92
CA PRO A 138 13.01 -25.09 -26.72
C PRO A 138 12.15 -25.33 -27.97
N GLN A 139 10.92 -25.79 -27.76
CA GLN A 139 9.94 -25.96 -28.84
C GLN A 139 9.43 -24.59 -29.28
N TYR A 140 9.66 -24.23 -30.54
CA TYR A 140 9.13 -23.01 -31.14
C TYR A 140 7.85 -23.33 -31.91
N TYR A 141 6.79 -22.57 -31.67
CA TYR A 141 5.56 -22.64 -32.44
C TYR A 141 5.12 -21.23 -32.81
N ASP A 142 4.56 -21.08 -34.01
CA ASP A 142 4.00 -19.80 -34.45
C ASP A 142 2.65 -19.59 -33.77
N LEU A 143 2.58 -18.57 -32.91
CA LEU A 143 1.36 -18.20 -32.20
C LEU A 143 0.30 -17.59 -33.13
N TRP A 144 0.71 -17.04 -34.27
CA TRP A 144 -0.15 -16.26 -35.16
C TRP A 144 -0.59 -17.04 -36.41
N ALA A 145 -0.17 -18.29 -36.57
CA ALA A 145 -0.44 -19.11 -37.76
C ALA A 145 -1.93 -19.29 -38.10
N LYS A 146 -2.84 -19.04 -37.14
CA LYS A 146 -4.29 -19.23 -37.29
C LYS A 146 -5.11 -17.97 -36.95
N GLU A 147 -4.47 -16.81 -36.76
CA GLU A 147 -5.20 -15.60 -36.39
C GLU A 147 -5.75 -14.90 -37.64
N ASP A 148 -7.08 -14.76 -37.72
CA ASP A 148 -7.74 -14.03 -38.80
C ASP A 148 -7.58 -12.52 -38.57
N PRO A 149 -6.93 -11.75 -39.46
CA PRO A 149 -6.65 -10.32 -39.25
C PRO A 149 -7.93 -9.46 -39.18
N ASN A 150 -9.06 -10.00 -39.66
CA ASN A 150 -10.36 -9.34 -39.66
C ASN A 150 -11.27 -9.77 -38.50
N ALA A 151 -10.83 -10.70 -37.64
CA ALA A 151 -11.60 -11.13 -36.48
C ALA A 151 -11.55 -10.06 -35.38
N ILE A 152 -12.46 -9.09 -35.45
CA ILE A 152 -12.63 -8.09 -34.40
C ILE A 152 -13.32 -8.75 -33.21
N LEU A 153 -12.53 -9.28 -32.27
CA LEU A 153 -13.03 -9.74 -30.97
C LEU A 153 -13.85 -8.61 -30.31
N GLY A 154 -14.97 -8.95 -29.65
CA GLY A 154 -15.89 -7.96 -29.09
C GLY A 154 -15.23 -6.91 -28.17
N ARG A 155 -14.11 -7.26 -27.52
CA ARG A 155 -13.28 -6.37 -26.69
C ARG A 155 -12.58 -5.24 -27.47
N HIS A 156 -12.35 -5.39 -28.78
CA HIS A 156 -11.68 -4.40 -29.62
C HIS A 156 -12.59 -3.25 -30.09
N LYS A 157 -13.92 -3.41 -30.05
CA LYS A 157 -14.86 -2.41 -30.60
C LYS A 157 -14.81 -1.06 -29.87
N MET A 158 -14.60 -1.08 -28.56
CA MET A 158 -14.58 0.13 -27.71
C MET A 158 -13.16 0.54 -27.28
N HIS A 159 -12.12 -0.23 -27.64
CA HIS A 159 -10.74 0.12 -27.32
C HIS A 159 -10.30 1.36 -28.10
N VAL A 160 -9.70 2.33 -27.42
CA VAL A 160 -9.03 3.46 -28.06
C VAL A 160 -7.57 3.05 -28.27
N PRO A 161 -7.11 2.86 -29.52
CA PRO A 161 -5.74 2.43 -29.77
C PRO A 161 -4.77 3.47 -29.22
N ALA A 162 -3.62 2.98 -28.74
CA ALA A 162 -2.56 3.89 -28.33
C ALA A 162 -2.08 4.72 -29.53
N PRO A 163 -1.75 6.01 -29.34
CA PRO A 163 -1.22 6.84 -30.40
C PRO A 163 0.08 6.22 -30.93
N LYS A 164 0.25 6.14 -32.25
CA LYS A 164 1.50 5.68 -32.86
C LYS A 164 2.54 6.79 -32.79
N MET A 165 3.82 6.42 -32.71
CA MET A 165 4.89 7.40 -32.86
C MET A 165 4.79 8.05 -34.23
N ARG A 166 5.13 9.33 -34.31
CA ARG A 166 5.22 10.03 -35.58
C ARG A 166 6.38 9.43 -36.38
N LEU A 167 6.25 9.47 -37.69
CA LEU A 167 7.36 9.10 -38.56
C LEU A 167 8.45 10.16 -38.42
N PRO A 168 9.74 9.76 -38.46
CA PRO A 168 10.85 10.70 -38.41
C PRO A 168 10.74 11.80 -39.47
N GLY A 169 10.99 13.04 -39.06
CA GLY A 169 10.96 14.22 -39.93
C GLY A 169 12.33 14.60 -40.49
N HIS A 170 12.37 15.67 -41.30
CA HIS A 170 13.64 16.24 -41.79
C HIS A 170 14.48 16.87 -40.67
N GLU A 171 13.83 17.37 -39.61
CA GLU A 171 14.46 17.97 -38.43
C GLU A 171 15.29 16.97 -37.59
N GLU A 172 14.91 15.69 -37.59
CA GLU A 172 15.60 14.60 -36.89
C GLU A 172 16.76 14.02 -37.70
N SER A 173 16.94 14.45 -38.96
CA SER A 173 18.05 14.01 -39.79
C SER A 173 19.38 14.52 -39.23
N TYR A 174 20.44 13.74 -39.36
CA TYR A 174 21.80 14.20 -39.00
C TYR A 174 22.30 15.34 -39.90
N ASN A 175 21.73 15.50 -41.09
CA ASN A 175 22.08 16.53 -42.07
C ASN A 175 20.81 17.25 -42.55
N PRO A 176 20.16 18.04 -41.67
CA PRO A 176 18.95 18.76 -42.03
C PRO A 176 19.28 19.96 -42.94
N PRO A 177 18.31 20.43 -43.74
CA PRO A 177 18.46 21.68 -44.47
C PRO A 177 18.64 22.87 -43.49
N PRO A 178 19.33 23.94 -43.92
CA PRO A 178 19.66 25.06 -43.04
C PRO A 178 18.44 25.78 -42.45
N GLU A 179 17.28 25.69 -43.09
CA GLU A 179 16.00 26.25 -42.61
C GLU A 179 15.56 25.66 -41.26
N TYR A 180 15.99 24.44 -40.95
CA TYR A 180 15.65 23.76 -39.68
C TYR A 180 16.66 24.05 -38.57
N LEU A 181 17.81 24.66 -38.88
CA LEU A 181 18.80 25.00 -37.88
C LEU A 181 18.39 26.30 -37.19
N LEU A 182 18.18 26.24 -35.87
CA LEU A 182 17.81 27.42 -35.10
C LEU A 182 18.92 28.47 -35.12
N THR A 183 18.50 29.72 -35.20
CA THR A 183 19.35 30.90 -34.99
C THR A 183 19.80 30.99 -33.53
N GLU A 184 20.84 31.77 -33.24
CA GLU A 184 21.38 31.90 -31.88
C GLU A 184 20.35 32.47 -30.89
N GLU A 185 19.52 33.41 -31.34
CA GLU A 185 18.44 33.99 -30.54
C GLU A 185 17.37 32.93 -30.20
N GLU A 186 16.94 32.12 -31.18
CA GLU A 186 15.97 31.05 -30.97
C GLU A 186 16.49 29.93 -30.07
N ARG A 187 17.80 29.64 -30.15
CA ARG A 187 18.46 28.66 -29.25
C ARG A 187 18.38 29.12 -27.80
N LEU A 188 18.67 30.39 -27.54
CA LEU A 188 18.58 30.96 -26.20
C LEU A 188 17.15 30.90 -25.67
N VAL A 189 16.17 31.22 -26.52
CA VAL A 189 14.75 31.11 -26.17
C VAL A 189 14.37 29.66 -25.86
N TRP A 190 14.85 28.69 -26.65
CA TRP A 190 14.61 27.27 -26.42
C TRP A 190 15.22 26.77 -25.11
N GLU A 191 16.43 27.24 -24.75
CA GLU A 191 17.08 26.89 -23.49
C GLU A 191 16.35 27.49 -22.27
N GLN A 192 15.77 28.69 -22.43
CA GLN A 192 14.98 29.36 -21.38
C GLN A 192 13.59 28.74 -21.20
N GLN A 193 13.01 28.13 -22.24
CA GLN A 193 11.73 27.45 -22.15
C GLN A 193 11.81 26.18 -21.30
N ASP A 194 10.75 25.90 -20.55
CA ASP A 194 10.61 24.66 -19.78
C ASP A 194 10.51 23.44 -20.71
N ALA A 195 11.01 22.29 -20.25
CA ALA A 195 11.14 21.09 -21.08
C ALA A 195 9.81 20.59 -21.67
N GLU A 196 8.71 20.75 -20.94
CA GLU A 196 7.35 20.29 -21.31
C GLU A 196 6.70 21.15 -22.40
N ASP A 197 6.99 22.46 -22.41
CA ASP A 197 6.39 23.41 -23.35
C ASP A 197 7.15 23.51 -24.68
N ARG A 198 8.33 22.88 -24.77
CA ARG A 198 9.15 22.88 -25.97
C ARG A 198 8.45 22.14 -27.10
N LYS A 199 8.41 22.77 -28.27
CA LYS A 199 7.88 22.17 -29.50
C LYS A 199 8.67 20.93 -29.95
N LEU A 200 10.00 20.97 -29.77
CA LEU A 200 10.92 19.89 -30.08
C LEU A 200 11.70 19.51 -28.82
N PRO A 201 11.82 18.22 -28.49
CA PRO A 201 12.52 17.77 -27.28
C PRO A 201 14.05 17.84 -27.40
N PHE A 202 14.56 18.06 -28.62
CA PHE A 202 15.98 18.18 -28.95
C PHE A 202 16.23 19.42 -29.83
N LEU A 203 17.51 19.82 -29.90
CA LEU A 203 17.96 20.87 -30.80
C LEU A 203 18.46 20.26 -32.12
N PRO A 204 17.91 20.64 -33.29
CA PRO A 204 18.37 20.14 -34.58
C PRO A 204 19.81 20.60 -34.84
N GLN A 205 20.67 19.64 -35.20
CA GLN A 205 22.08 19.87 -35.46
C GLN A 205 22.46 19.27 -36.81
N LYS A 206 23.36 19.96 -37.51
CA LYS A 206 23.91 19.49 -38.78
C LYS A 206 25.30 18.92 -38.57
N HIS A 207 25.46 17.65 -38.92
CA HIS A 207 26.73 16.95 -38.95
C HIS A 207 27.16 16.72 -40.39
N SER A 208 28.45 16.92 -40.68
CA SER A 208 29.00 16.74 -42.04
C SER A 208 29.01 15.28 -42.49
N CYS A 209 29.18 14.35 -41.56
CA CYS A 209 29.23 12.91 -41.84
C CYS A 209 28.59 12.09 -40.73
N LEU A 210 28.10 10.89 -41.06
CA LEU A 210 27.44 10.00 -40.10
C LEU A 210 28.37 9.58 -38.95
N ARG A 211 29.68 9.48 -39.20
CA ARG A 211 30.67 9.13 -38.18
C ARG A 211 30.84 10.20 -37.10
N ALA A 212 30.49 11.45 -37.41
CA ALA A 212 30.56 12.56 -36.48
C ALA A 212 29.28 12.72 -35.64
N VAL A 213 28.24 11.91 -35.90
CA VAL A 213 26.99 11.95 -35.16
C VAL A 213 27.22 11.42 -33.75
N PRO A 214 27.03 12.23 -32.70
CA PRO A 214 27.22 11.78 -31.33
C PRO A 214 26.10 10.83 -30.91
N ALA A 215 26.34 10.07 -29.84
CA ALA A 215 25.27 9.34 -29.18
C ALA A 215 24.25 10.33 -28.59
N PHE A 216 22.97 10.08 -28.86
CA PHE A 216 21.89 10.94 -28.37
C PHE A 216 21.64 10.68 -26.87
N SER A 217 21.98 11.65 -26.03
CA SER A 217 21.95 11.50 -24.56
C SER A 217 20.54 11.29 -24.00
N ARG A 218 19.51 11.93 -24.59
CA ARG A 218 18.11 11.82 -24.13
C ARG A 218 17.37 10.60 -24.67
N PHE A 219 18.03 9.70 -25.41
CA PHE A 219 17.36 8.55 -26.04
C PHE A 219 16.57 7.69 -25.03
N ILE A 220 17.22 7.30 -23.93
CA ILE A 220 16.61 6.46 -22.89
C ILE A 220 15.43 7.18 -22.25
N HIS A 221 15.59 8.48 -21.99
CA HIS A 221 14.57 9.32 -21.36
C HIS A 221 13.32 9.42 -22.24
N GLU A 222 13.45 9.71 -23.54
CA GLU A 222 12.30 9.75 -24.46
C GLU A 222 11.58 8.41 -24.59
N ARG A 223 12.34 7.29 -24.62
CA ARG A 223 11.73 5.95 -24.68
C ARG A 223 10.98 5.64 -23.39
N PHE A 224 11.52 6.06 -22.24
CA PHE A 224 10.90 5.87 -20.94
C PHE A 224 9.63 6.71 -20.78
N GLU A 225 9.68 8.01 -21.12
CA GLU A 225 8.50 8.89 -21.13
C GLU A 225 7.41 8.33 -22.04
N ARG A 226 7.78 7.82 -23.22
CA ARG A 226 6.83 7.17 -24.12
C ARG A 226 6.16 5.95 -23.49
N CYS A 227 6.86 5.16 -22.68
CA CYS A 227 6.30 4.04 -21.93
C CYS A 227 5.34 4.52 -20.83
N LEU A 228 5.67 5.62 -20.15
CA LEU A 228 4.76 6.26 -19.19
C LEU A 228 3.51 6.78 -19.88
N ASP A 229 3.62 7.42 -21.04
CA ASP A 229 2.48 7.88 -21.84
C ASP A 229 1.55 6.72 -22.26
N LEU A 230 2.11 5.55 -22.55
CA LEU A 230 1.31 4.36 -22.88
C LEU A 230 0.54 3.82 -21.68
N TYR A 231 1.13 3.90 -20.49
CA TYR A 231 0.62 3.26 -19.29
C TYR A 231 -0.28 4.18 -18.47
N LEU A 232 0.16 5.41 -18.19
CA LEU A 232 -0.46 6.33 -17.23
C LEU A 232 -1.43 7.31 -17.88
N CYS A 233 -1.16 7.80 -19.09
CA CYS A 233 -1.97 8.87 -19.67
C CYS A 233 -3.36 8.37 -20.11
N PRO A 234 -4.44 9.07 -19.71
CA PRO A 234 -5.80 8.72 -20.13
C PRO A 234 -5.98 8.96 -21.64
N ARG A 235 -6.68 8.03 -22.29
CA ARG A 235 -6.92 8.07 -23.74
C ARG A 235 -8.37 8.47 -24.04
N GLN A 236 -8.55 9.52 -24.85
CA GLN A 236 -9.85 10.01 -25.27
C GLN A 236 -9.92 10.16 -26.79
N ARG A 237 -11.04 9.76 -27.40
CA ARG A 237 -11.32 10.03 -28.83
C ARG A 237 -11.74 11.50 -28.96
N LYS A 238 -10.89 12.32 -29.59
CA LYS A 238 -11.20 13.72 -29.90
C LYS A 238 -11.55 13.86 -31.39
N MET A 239 -12.75 14.34 -31.69
CA MET A 239 -13.14 14.66 -33.06
C MET A 239 -12.50 15.99 -33.44
N ARG A 240 -11.47 15.96 -34.31
CA ARG A 240 -10.89 17.16 -34.89
C ARG A 240 -11.63 17.49 -36.18
N VAL A 241 -12.16 18.69 -36.25
CA VAL A 241 -12.90 19.19 -37.41
C VAL A 241 -11.86 19.78 -38.38
N ASN A 242 -11.64 19.09 -39.50
CA ASN A 242 -10.80 19.59 -40.59
C ASN A 242 -11.70 20.40 -41.55
N VAL A 243 -11.91 21.67 -41.22
CA VAL A 243 -12.70 22.61 -42.03
C VAL A 243 -11.76 23.63 -42.63
N ASN A 244 -11.93 23.93 -43.92
CA ASN A 244 -11.18 25.00 -44.55
C ASN A 244 -11.64 26.33 -43.95
N PRO A 245 -10.73 27.28 -43.70
CA PRO A 245 -11.10 28.55 -43.08
C PRO A 245 -12.12 29.33 -43.91
N GLU A 246 -12.13 29.14 -45.23
CA GLU A 246 -13.09 29.76 -46.15
C GLU A 246 -14.52 29.22 -45.98
N ASP A 247 -14.69 27.96 -45.60
CA ASP A 247 -16.00 27.33 -45.38
C ASP A 247 -16.69 27.85 -44.11
N LEU A 248 -15.94 28.50 -43.22
CA LEU A 248 -16.50 29.18 -42.03
C LEU A 248 -17.25 30.47 -42.40
N ILE A 249 -16.99 31.01 -43.60
CA ILE A 249 -17.58 32.26 -44.07
C ILE A 249 -18.87 31.93 -44.84
N PRO A 250 -20.01 32.60 -44.55
CA PRO A 250 -21.24 32.39 -45.30
C PRO A 250 -21.08 32.84 -46.75
N LYS A 251 -21.76 32.13 -47.67
CA LYS A 251 -21.76 32.48 -49.10
C LYS A 251 -22.60 33.73 -49.34
N LEU A 252 -21.96 34.90 -49.31
CA LEU A 252 -22.57 36.19 -49.64
C LEU A 252 -22.50 36.45 -51.15
N PRO A 253 -23.50 37.11 -51.75
CA PRO A 253 -23.40 37.61 -53.12
C PRO A 253 -22.23 38.60 -53.22
N LYS A 254 -21.54 38.61 -54.36
CA LYS A 254 -20.43 39.55 -54.56
C LYS A 254 -21.01 40.97 -54.59
N PRO A 255 -20.40 41.95 -53.88
CA PRO A 255 -20.90 43.34 -53.87
C PRO A 255 -21.10 43.93 -55.27
N LYS A 256 -20.30 43.53 -56.26
CA LYS A 256 -20.41 43.98 -57.66
C LYS A 256 -21.77 43.68 -58.30
N ASP A 257 -22.41 42.58 -57.91
CA ASP A 257 -23.70 42.16 -58.49
C ASP A 257 -24.88 42.99 -57.92
N LEU A 258 -24.65 43.75 -56.85
CA LEU A 258 -25.65 44.60 -56.18
C LEU A 258 -25.55 46.07 -56.60
N GLN A 259 -24.90 46.39 -57.72
CA GLN A 259 -24.85 47.75 -58.25
C GLN A 259 -26.22 48.20 -58.81
N PRO A 260 -26.59 49.49 -58.67
CA PRO A 260 -25.75 50.61 -58.23
C PRO A 260 -25.76 50.86 -56.71
N PHE A 261 -24.58 51.10 -56.14
CA PHE A 261 -24.39 51.67 -54.79
C PHE A 261 -23.30 52.75 -54.85
N PRO A 262 -23.36 53.79 -53.99
CA PRO A 262 -22.38 54.87 -54.01
C PRO A 262 -20.97 54.35 -53.68
N THR A 263 -20.01 54.55 -54.59
CA THR A 263 -18.61 54.10 -54.42
C THR A 263 -17.66 55.21 -53.99
N THR A 264 -17.92 56.45 -54.40
CA THR A 264 -17.05 57.60 -54.14
C THR A 264 -17.88 58.81 -53.73
N MET A 265 -17.29 59.66 -52.88
CA MET A 265 -17.90 60.92 -52.48
C MET A 265 -17.83 61.91 -53.65
N SER A 266 -18.99 62.41 -54.12
CA SER A 266 -19.08 63.33 -55.27
C SER A 266 -19.12 64.81 -54.88
N LEU A 267 -19.81 65.13 -53.78
CA LEU A 267 -20.08 66.51 -53.35
C LEU A 267 -19.76 66.67 -51.87
N VAL A 268 -19.09 67.78 -51.54
CA VAL A 268 -18.79 68.18 -50.17
C VAL A 268 -19.42 69.56 -49.93
N TYR A 269 -20.42 69.62 -49.06
CA TYR A 269 -21.04 70.89 -48.65
C TYR A 269 -20.24 71.52 -47.52
N ARG A 270 -19.61 72.67 -47.80
CA ARG A 270 -18.84 73.44 -46.82
C ARG A 270 -19.63 74.70 -46.44
N GLY A 271 -19.92 74.88 -45.16
CA GLY A 271 -20.68 76.04 -44.68
C GLY A 271 -21.03 76.04 -43.19
N HIS A 272 -21.03 74.88 -42.52
CA HIS A 272 -21.27 74.78 -41.08
C HIS A 272 -20.00 75.04 -40.27
N THR A 273 -20.15 75.65 -39.09
CA THR A 273 -19.04 75.91 -38.15
C THR A 273 -18.85 74.78 -37.13
N SER A 274 -19.87 73.94 -36.93
CA SER A 274 -19.81 72.75 -36.07
C SER A 274 -20.24 71.46 -36.82
N LEU A 275 -20.29 70.34 -36.10
CA LEU A 275 -20.63 69.01 -36.63
C LEU A 275 -22.10 68.93 -37.04
N VAL A 276 -22.37 68.49 -38.27
CA VAL A 276 -23.73 68.21 -38.75
C VAL A 276 -24.25 66.93 -38.09
N ARG A 277 -25.37 67.00 -37.37
CA ARG A 277 -25.94 65.85 -36.62
C ARG A 277 -27.11 65.19 -37.32
N CYS A 278 -27.85 65.94 -38.13
CA CYS A 278 -28.98 65.43 -38.89
C CYS A 278 -28.99 65.99 -40.31
N ILE A 279 -29.45 65.17 -41.24
CA ILE A 279 -29.71 65.54 -42.62
C ILE A 279 -31.08 65.01 -43.01
N SER A 280 -31.81 65.77 -43.82
CA SER A 280 -33.08 65.34 -44.41
C SER A 280 -33.11 65.74 -45.88
N ALA A 281 -33.50 64.81 -46.74
CA ALA A 281 -33.62 65.02 -48.17
C ALA A 281 -35.09 65.23 -48.55
N SER A 282 -35.35 66.18 -49.46
CA SER A 282 -36.68 66.37 -50.04
C SER A 282 -37.10 65.15 -50.86
N PRO A 283 -38.39 64.76 -50.86
CA PRO A 283 -38.91 63.72 -51.78
C PRO A 283 -38.68 64.04 -53.26
N THR A 284 -38.53 65.32 -53.62
CA THR A 284 -38.22 65.77 -54.99
C THR A 284 -36.75 65.66 -55.37
N GLY A 285 -35.85 65.34 -54.42
CA GLY A 285 -34.41 65.12 -54.66
C GLY A 285 -33.57 66.38 -54.92
N GLN A 286 -34.18 67.58 -54.95
CA GLN A 286 -33.48 68.83 -55.25
C GLN A 286 -32.89 69.54 -54.01
N TRP A 287 -33.52 69.37 -52.85
CA TRP A 287 -33.17 70.09 -51.62
C TRP A 287 -32.68 69.12 -50.55
N LEU A 288 -31.58 69.48 -49.89
CA LEU A 288 -31.03 68.79 -48.74
C LEU A 288 -30.93 69.79 -47.58
N VAL A 289 -31.52 69.44 -46.45
CA VAL A 289 -31.47 70.24 -45.21
C VAL A 289 -30.51 69.57 -44.25
N SER A 290 -29.57 70.33 -43.72
CA SER A 290 -28.59 69.90 -42.72
C SER A 290 -28.81 70.67 -41.42
N GLY A 291 -28.97 69.96 -40.31
CA GLY A 291 -29.12 70.54 -38.98
C GLY A 291 -27.80 70.55 -38.22
N MET A 292 -27.46 71.73 -37.72
CA MET A 292 -26.37 71.98 -36.80
C MET A 292 -26.96 72.29 -35.42
N CYS A 293 -26.33 71.78 -34.37
CA CYS A 293 -26.54 72.23 -32.99
C CYS A 293 -25.33 73.04 -32.54
#